data_AF-A0A7W6GZD7-F1
#
_entry.id   AF-A0A7W6GZD7-F1
#
_cell.length_a   1.000
_cell.length_b   1.000
_cell.length_c   1.000
_cell.angle_alpha   90.00
_cell.angle_beta   90.00
_cell.angle_gamma   90.00
#
_symmetry.space_group_name_H-M   'P 1'
#
loop_
_entity.id
_entity.type
_entity.pdbx_description
1 polymer ?
#
loop_
_entity_poly.entity_id
_entity_poly.type
_entity_poly.pdbx_seq_one_letter_code
_entity_poly.pdbx_strand_id
1 'polypeptide(L)'
;MSKLTTFVTAITLCAAATISYAETWTLDASVSKISFGSIKNDSIGESHTFNDINGAVNNDGAVTLKIGLPSVQTMIEVRNERMVAQVFKNAVAATISAQVDMAELNKLSVGEATTVESEGTLSLLGTDTALDAALFVMRLSENRVLVTTDGMIMLDLEEAGLSEGINTLQELASLDSITRVSPVTMRLIFDTQP
;
A
#
# COMPACT_ATOMS: atom_id res chain seq x y z
N MET A 1 13.98 -10.95 -81.17
CA MET A 1 13.29 -11.91 -80.28
C MET A 1 13.90 -11.78 -78.89
N SER A 2 13.06 -11.49 -77.87
CA SER A 2 13.13 -11.93 -76.45
C SER A 2 14.49 -11.86 -75.71
N LYS A 3 14.68 -11.41 -74.47
CA LYS A 3 13.94 -10.96 -73.27
C LYS A 3 15.09 -10.44 -72.34
N LEU A 4 14.95 -9.66 -71.28
CA LEU A 4 14.33 -10.03 -70.00
C LEU A 4 14.55 -8.84 -69.04
N THR A 5 13.48 -8.18 -68.64
CA THR A 5 13.50 -7.09 -67.66
C THR A 5 13.55 -7.70 -66.26
N THR A 6 14.63 -7.47 -65.52
CA THR A 6 14.77 -7.96 -64.13
C THR A 6 14.22 -6.89 -63.18
N PHE A 7 13.09 -7.18 -62.55
CA PHE A 7 12.53 -6.41 -61.43
C PHE A 7 13.27 -6.81 -60.15
N VAL A 8 13.93 -5.86 -59.49
CA VAL A 8 14.50 -6.05 -58.14
C VAL A 8 13.41 -5.69 -57.13
N THR A 9 12.88 -6.71 -56.46
CA THR A 9 11.91 -6.57 -55.37
C THR A 9 12.63 -6.10 -54.11
N ALA A 10 12.29 -4.90 -53.63
CA ALA A 10 12.76 -4.40 -52.33
C ALA A 10 12.02 -5.13 -51.21
N ILE A 11 12.73 -5.93 -50.41
CA ILE A 11 12.23 -6.53 -49.18
C ILE A 11 12.35 -5.48 -48.08
N THR A 12 11.22 -4.86 -47.73
CA THR A 12 11.13 -3.96 -46.57
C THR A 12 11.09 -4.80 -45.30
N LEU A 13 12.17 -4.74 -44.51
CA LEU A 13 12.27 -5.37 -43.20
C LEU A 13 11.45 -4.54 -42.19
N CYS A 14 10.21 -4.96 -41.89
CA CYS A 14 9.45 -4.41 -40.77
C CYS A 14 10.09 -4.87 -39.45
N ALA A 15 10.85 -4.00 -38.80
CA ALA A 15 11.25 -4.19 -37.41
C ALA A 15 10.00 -4.06 -36.53
N ALA A 16 9.49 -5.18 -36.02
CA ALA A 16 8.47 -5.17 -34.98
C ALA A 16 9.12 -4.66 -33.69
N ALA A 17 8.83 -3.42 -33.30
CA ALA A 17 9.16 -2.92 -31.98
C ALA A 17 8.32 -3.72 -30.97
N THR A 18 8.95 -4.61 -30.22
CA THR A 18 8.32 -5.23 -29.06
C THR A 18 8.13 -4.13 -28.02
N ILE A 19 6.89 -3.69 -27.85
CA ILE A 19 6.49 -2.87 -26.72
C ILE A 19 6.66 -3.77 -25.49
N SER A 20 7.76 -3.62 -24.77
CA SER A 20 7.92 -4.26 -23.47
C SER A 20 6.97 -3.55 -22.52
N TYR A 21 5.84 -4.18 -22.19
CA TYR A 21 5.02 -3.70 -21.09
C TYR A 21 5.86 -3.84 -19.82
N ALA A 22 6.08 -2.74 -19.12
CA ALA A 22 6.70 -2.79 -17.82
C ALA A 22 5.72 -3.51 -16.89
N GLU A 23 6.06 -4.73 -16.49
CA GLU A 23 5.28 -5.49 -15.51
C GLU A 23 5.12 -4.62 -14.24
N THR A 24 3.87 -4.36 -13.87
CA THR A 24 3.53 -3.55 -12.69
C THR A 24 2.63 -4.40 -11.84
N TRP A 25 3.06 -4.66 -10.61
CA TRP A 25 2.23 -5.31 -9.61
C TRP A 25 1.19 -4.31 -9.13
N THR A 26 -0.08 -4.71 -9.12
CA THR A 26 -1.21 -3.85 -8.72
C THR A 26 -1.98 -4.52 -7.59
N LEU A 27 -2.38 -3.73 -6.59
CA LEU A 27 -3.09 -4.23 -5.42
C LEU A 27 -4.50 -4.71 -5.79
N ASP A 28 -4.84 -5.95 -5.45
CA ASP A 28 -6.23 -6.42 -5.44
C ASP A 28 -6.91 -5.97 -4.13
N ALA A 29 -7.57 -4.81 -4.20
CA ALA A 29 -8.26 -4.21 -3.06
C ALA A 29 -9.39 -5.08 -2.49
N SER A 30 -9.96 -6.01 -3.27
CA SER A 30 -11.12 -6.80 -2.86
C SER A 30 -10.80 -7.85 -1.78
N VAL A 31 -9.54 -8.28 -1.72
CA VAL A 31 -9.04 -9.28 -0.77
C VAL A 31 -7.94 -8.73 0.16
N SER A 32 -7.46 -7.52 -0.14
CA SER A 32 -6.49 -6.78 0.67
C SER A 32 -7.15 -6.06 1.85
N LYS A 33 -6.36 -5.78 2.88
CA LYS A 33 -6.81 -5.08 4.09
C LYS A 33 -5.66 -4.34 4.77
N ILE A 34 -5.94 -3.12 5.22
CA ILE A 34 -5.10 -2.38 6.16
C ILE A 34 -5.93 -2.16 7.42
N SER A 35 -5.40 -2.58 8.57
CA SER A 35 -6.08 -2.44 9.85
C SER A 35 -5.18 -1.72 10.86
N PHE A 36 -5.79 -0.90 11.70
CA PHE A 36 -5.10 -0.18 12.76
C PHE A 36 -5.85 -0.31 14.08
N GLY A 37 -5.13 -0.23 15.19
CA GLY A 37 -5.68 -0.31 16.53
C GLY A 37 -5.73 1.04 17.24
N SER A 38 -6.68 1.20 18.15
CA SER A 38 -6.67 2.28 19.13
C SER A 38 -6.88 1.71 20.52
N ILE A 39 -6.29 2.34 21.53
CA ILE A 39 -6.54 2.03 22.94
C ILE A 39 -7.08 3.30 23.61
N LYS A 40 -8.21 3.19 24.30
CA LYS A 40 -8.83 4.29 25.06
C LYS A 40 -9.05 3.90 26.52
N ASN A 41 -9.09 4.91 27.39
CA ASN A 41 -9.21 4.75 28.85
C ASN A 41 -8.24 3.67 29.37
N ASP A 42 -7.03 3.67 28.81
CA ASP A 42 -5.89 2.79 29.10
C ASP A 42 -6.09 1.27 28.88
N SER A 43 -7.32 0.79 28.68
CA SER A 43 -7.60 -0.66 28.67
C SER A 43 -8.53 -1.13 27.56
N ILE A 44 -9.17 -0.23 26.81
CA ILE A 44 -10.16 -0.62 25.80
C ILE A 44 -9.52 -0.55 24.41
N GLY A 45 -9.10 -1.72 23.92
CA GLY A 45 -8.59 -1.90 22.57
C GLY A 45 -9.70 -2.02 21.53
N GLU A 46 -9.54 -1.35 20.41
CA GLU A 46 -10.47 -1.38 19.26
C GLU A 46 -9.67 -1.56 17.97
N SER A 47 -10.26 -2.25 16.98
CA SER A 47 -9.67 -2.45 15.66
C SER A 47 -10.52 -1.76 14.59
N HIS A 48 -9.83 -1.09 13.67
CA HIS A 48 -10.41 -0.28 12.61
C HIS A 48 -9.76 -0.66 11.28
N THR A 49 -10.37 -0.25 10.18
CA THR A 49 -9.86 -0.52 8.83
C THR A 49 -10.04 0.70 7.92
N PHE A 50 -9.35 0.71 6.80
CA PHE A 50 -9.72 1.52 5.63
C PHE A 50 -10.31 0.60 4.56
N ASN A 51 -11.38 1.04 3.91
CA ASN A 51 -12.09 0.26 2.89
C ASN A 51 -11.70 0.65 1.46
N ASP A 52 -11.04 1.79 1.27
CA ASP A 52 -10.49 2.25 -0.01
C ASP A 52 -8.97 2.26 0.09
N ILE A 53 -8.35 1.26 -0.51
CA ILE A 53 -6.90 1.09 -0.59
C ILE A 53 -6.53 0.75 -2.02
N ASN A 54 -5.44 1.33 -2.50
CA ASN A 54 -4.89 1.07 -3.82
C ASN A 54 -3.37 1.00 -3.70
N GLY A 55 -2.71 0.24 -4.55
CA GLY A 55 -1.26 0.17 -4.51
C GLY A 55 -0.65 -0.37 -5.79
N ALA A 56 0.62 -0.05 -5.98
CA ALA A 56 1.42 -0.55 -7.09
C ALA A 56 2.88 -0.76 -6.68
N VAL A 57 3.54 -1.72 -7.32
CA VAL A 57 4.99 -1.91 -7.29
C VAL A 57 5.47 -1.96 -8.74
N ASN A 58 6.38 -1.05 -9.10
CA ASN A 58 6.96 -1.04 -10.45
C ASN A 58 8.15 -2.01 -10.56
N ASN A 59 8.67 -2.19 -11.77
CA ASN A 59 9.83 -3.05 -12.03
C ASN A 59 11.11 -2.66 -11.27
N ASP A 60 11.25 -1.39 -10.91
CA ASP A 60 12.39 -0.90 -10.15
C ASP A 60 12.24 -1.19 -8.65
N GLY A 61 11.09 -1.72 -8.21
CA GLY A 61 10.77 -1.99 -6.80
C GLY A 61 10.23 -0.78 -6.04
N ALA A 62 9.90 0.32 -6.71
CA ALA A 62 9.25 1.46 -6.08
C ALA A 62 7.81 1.08 -5.74
N VAL A 63 7.49 1.13 -4.45
CA VAL A 63 6.18 0.82 -3.90
C VAL A 63 5.41 2.12 -3.67
N THR A 64 4.15 2.14 -4.05
CA THR A 64 3.20 3.18 -3.64
C THR A 64 1.92 2.51 -3.15
N LEU A 65 1.49 2.86 -1.96
CA LEU A 65 0.18 2.48 -1.41
C LEU A 65 -0.59 3.74 -1.04
N LYS A 66 -1.80 3.88 -1.55
CA LYS A 66 -2.69 4.99 -1.29
C LYS A 66 -3.86 4.52 -0.44
N ILE A 67 -4.12 5.24 0.65
CA ILE A 67 -5.20 4.96 1.59
C ILE A 67 -6.22 6.08 1.46
N GLY A 68 -7.44 5.78 1.03
CA GLY A 68 -8.54 6.73 1.00
C GLY A 68 -9.05 7.01 2.40
N LEU A 69 -8.67 8.15 2.99
CA LEU A 69 -8.97 8.47 4.39
C LEU A 69 -10.48 8.56 4.71
N PRO A 70 -11.35 9.05 3.81
CA PRO A 70 -12.80 9.00 4.02
C PRO A 70 -13.39 7.60 4.17
N SER A 71 -12.66 6.55 3.76
CA SER A 71 -13.10 5.16 3.86
C SER A 71 -12.87 4.51 5.23
N VAL A 72 -12.41 5.30 6.21
CA VAL A 72 -12.17 4.83 7.58
C VAL A 72 -13.43 4.18 8.15
N GLN A 73 -13.26 2.97 8.71
CA GLN A 73 -14.33 2.20 9.30
C GLN A 73 -13.95 1.78 10.72
N THR A 74 -14.65 2.36 11.68
CA THR A 74 -14.48 2.12 13.12
C THR A 74 -15.68 1.40 13.76
N MET A 75 -16.61 0.88 12.93
CA MET A 75 -17.89 0.28 13.31
C MET A 75 -18.88 1.25 13.99
N ILE A 76 -18.54 2.54 14.07
CA ILE A 76 -19.38 3.60 14.64
C ILE A 76 -19.40 4.75 13.64
N GLU A 77 -20.54 4.98 12.99
CA GLU A 77 -20.68 5.94 11.89
C GLU A 77 -20.25 7.36 12.28
N VAL A 78 -20.77 7.88 13.40
CA VAL A 78 -20.40 9.21 13.91
C VAL A 78 -18.91 9.32 14.24
N ARG A 79 -18.23 8.20 14.59
CA ARG A 79 -16.78 8.21 14.81
C ARG A 79 -16.02 8.26 13.48
N ASN A 80 -16.53 7.61 12.43
CA ASN A 80 -15.94 7.73 11.10
C ASN A 80 -15.98 9.20 10.63
N GLU A 81 -17.13 9.86 10.78
CA GLU A 81 -17.28 11.30 10.45
C GLU A 81 -16.29 12.18 11.23
N ARG A 82 -16.17 11.94 12.54
CA ARG A 82 -15.22 12.69 13.39
C ARG A 82 -13.76 12.40 13.04
N MET A 83 -13.40 11.16 12.69
CA MET A 83 -12.05 10.82 12.21
C MET A 83 -11.72 11.63 10.96
N VAL A 84 -12.61 11.65 9.97
CA VAL A 84 -12.42 12.41 8.72
C VAL A 84 -12.27 13.90 9.00
N ALA A 85 -13.17 14.48 9.81
CA ALA A 85 -13.18 15.91 10.06
C ALA A 85 -12.02 16.37 10.96
N GLN A 86 -11.76 15.65 12.06
CA GLN A 86 -10.89 16.13 13.15
C GLN A 86 -9.47 15.59 13.05
N VAL A 87 -9.30 14.30 12.73
CA VAL A 87 -7.99 13.64 12.67
C VAL A 87 -7.37 13.82 11.29
N PHE A 88 -8.13 13.53 10.24
CA PHE A 88 -7.65 13.63 8.87
C PHE A 88 -7.89 14.99 8.24
N LYS A 89 -8.48 15.95 8.94
CA LYS A 89 -8.73 17.33 8.47
C LYS A 89 -9.36 17.39 7.07
N ASN A 90 -10.24 16.45 6.74
CA ASN A 90 -10.88 16.25 5.43
C ASN A 90 -9.92 15.95 4.26
N ALA A 91 -8.69 15.51 4.54
CA ALA A 91 -7.79 15.02 3.52
C ALA A 91 -8.37 13.78 2.83
N VAL A 92 -8.13 13.69 1.53
CA VAL A 92 -8.69 12.61 0.70
C VAL A 92 -7.89 11.32 0.78
N ALA A 93 -6.59 11.41 1.06
CA ALA A 93 -5.71 10.25 1.08
C ALA A 93 -4.47 10.46 1.95
N ALA A 94 -3.90 9.33 2.38
CA ALA A 94 -2.52 9.18 2.81
C ALA A 94 -1.75 8.34 1.78
N THR A 95 -0.44 8.48 1.72
CA THR A 95 0.41 7.68 0.85
C THR A 95 1.54 7.04 1.63
N ILE A 96 1.75 5.75 1.44
CA ILE A 96 2.93 5.03 1.91
C ILE A 96 3.81 4.75 0.69
N SER A 97 5.07 5.12 0.79
CA SER A 97 6.10 4.88 -0.22
C SER A 97 7.21 4.01 0.37
N ALA A 98 7.75 3.09 -0.40
CA ALA A 98 8.89 2.26 0.00
C ALA A 98 9.68 1.80 -1.22
N GLN A 99 10.81 1.14 -0.97
CA GLN A 99 11.65 0.53 -2.00
C GLN A 99 11.91 -0.92 -1.61
N VAL A 100 11.65 -1.85 -2.53
CA VAL A 100 11.90 -3.29 -2.33
C VAL A 100 12.94 -3.83 -3.32
N ASP A 101 13.63 -4.90 -2.94
CA ASP A 101 14.55 -5.60 -3.83
C ASP A 101 13.78 -6.58 -4.73
N MET A 102 13.44 -6.13 -5.94
CA MET A 102 12.76 -6.98 -6.93
C MET A 102 13.63 -8.16 -7.39
N ALA A 103 14.96 -8.06 -7.35
CA ALA A 103 15.84 -9.16 -7.73
C ALA A 103 15.81 -10.28 -6.69
N GLU A 104 15.63 -9.96 -5.41
CA GLU A 104 15.37 -10.96 -4.36
C GLU A 104 13.96 -11.55 -4.51
N LEU A 105 12.94 -10.70 -4.57
CA LEU A 105 11.54 -11.15 -4.64
C LEU A 105 11.24 -11.98 -5.89
N ASN A 106 11.89 -11.69 -7.01
CA ASN A 106 11.72 -12.44 -8.25
C ASN A 106 12.29 -13.87 -8.21
N LYS A 107 13.16 -14.19 -7.24
CA LYS A 107 13.69 -15.54 -7.05
C LYS A 107 12.69 -16.49 -6.38
N LEU A 108 11.64 -15.96 -5.74
CA LEU A 108 10.63 -16.78 -5.08
C LEU A 108 9.87 -17.63 -6.11
N SER A 109 10.03 -18.94 -5.99
CA SER A 109 9.20 -19.92 -6.69
C SER A 109 7.79 -19.91 -6.13
N VAL A 110 6.80 -20.37 -6.91
CA VAL A 110 5.42 -20.51 -6.41
C VAL A 110 5.39 -21.40 -5.16
N GLY A 111 4.82 -20.89 -4.08
CA GLY A 111 4.78 -21.53 -2.77
C GLY A 111 5.93 -21.17 -1.83
N GLU A 112 6.98 -20.50 -2.30
CA GLU A 112 8.07 -19.99 -1.46
C GLU A 112 7.70 -18.63 -0.82
N ALA A 113 8.33 -18.37 0.33
CA ALA A 113 8.17 -17.14 1.07
C ALA A 113 9.50 -16.66 1.64
N THR A 114 9.58 -15.36 1.91
CA THR A 114 10.70 -14.71 2.60
C THR A 114 10.17 -13.62 3.54
N THR A 115 11.00 -13.19 4.48
CA THR A 115 10.76 -11.98 5.27
C THR A 115 11.71 -10.89 4.77
N VAL A 116 11.17 -9.69 4.53
CA VAL A 116 11.90 -8.52 4.05
C VAL A 116 11.78 -7.41 5.08
N GLU A 117 12.90 -6.86 5.52
CA GLU A 117 12.92 -5.59 6.25
C GLU A 117 12.72 -4.45 5.24
N SER A 118 11.68 -3.64 5.45
CA SER A 118 11.32 -2.55 4.56
C SER A 118 11.31 -1.24 5.32
N GLU A 119 12.09 -0.29 4.82
CA GLU A 119 12.01 1.11 5.22
C GLU A 119 11.08 1.84 4.26
N GLY A 120 10.14 2.61 4.80
CA GLY A 120 9.17 3.36 4.04
C GLY A 120 8.87 4.72 4.65
N THR A 121 7.94 5.43 4.03
CA THR A 121 7.50 6.75 4.47
C THR A 121 5.99 6.85 4.34
N LEU A 122 5.32 7.18 5.44
CA LEU A 122 3.93 7.64 5.45
C LEU A 122 3.90 9.14 5.22
N SER A 123 3.31 9.59 4.11
CA SER A 123 2.97 10.98 3.87
C SER A 123 1.50 11.22 4.20
N LEU A 124 1.25 12.05 5.20
CA LEU A 124 -0.08 12.36 5.73
C LEU A 124 -0.13 13.81 6.22
N LEU A 125 -1.09 14.60 5.74
CA LEU A 125 -1.27 16.00 6.14
C LEU A 125 -0.01 16.88 5.98
N GLY A 126 0.84 16.58 5.00
CA GLY A 126 2.10 17.28 4.78
C GLY A 126 3.21 16.91 5.76
N THR A 127 2.99 15.88 6.58
CA THR A 127 3.99 15.26 7.45
C THR A 127 4.46 13.95 6.83
N ASP A 128 5.77 13.78 6.73
CA ASP A 128 6.40 12.54 6.30
C ASP A 128 6.98 11.83 7.52
N THR A 129 6.47 10.64 7.81
CA THR A 129 6.86 9.82 8.97
C THR A 129 7.53 8.55 8.47
N ALA A 130 8.72 8.24 8.99
CA ALA A 130 9.41 7.00 8.66
C ALA A 130 8.61 5.79 9.16
N LEU A 131 8.59 4.72 8.38
CA LEU A 131 7.99 3.45 8.74
C LEU A 131 9.05 2.35 8.59
N ASP A 132 9.27 1.62 9.67
CA ASP A 132 10.06 0.39 9.64
C ASP A 132 9.12 -0.81 9.79
N ALA A 133 9.21 -1.76 8.86
CA ALA A 133 8.35 -2.93 8.85
C ALA A 133 9.09 -4.18 8.39
N ALA A 134 9.04 -5.23 9.19
CA ALA A 134 9.27 -6.59 8.71
C ALA A 134 8.01 -7.03 7.94
N LEU A 135 8.20 -7.49 6.70
CA LEU A 135 7.14 -7.94 5.80
C LEU A 135 7.36 -9.41 5.43
N PHE A 136 6.34 -10.24 5.62
CA PHE A 136 6.32 -11.60 5.10
C PHE A 136 5.73 -11.57 3.69
N VAL A 137 6.50 -12.06 2.71
CA VAL A 137 6.14 -12.08 1.29
C VAL A 137 6.10 -13.52 0.79
N MET A 138 5.00 -13.92 0.16
CA MET A 138 4.81 -15.26 -0.39
C MET A 138 4.33 -15.20 -1.84
N ARG A 139 4.98 -15.97 -2.72
CA ARG A 139 4.53 -16.17 -4.11
C ARG A 139 3.37 -17.17 -4.12
N LEU A 140 2.17 -16.72 -4.49
CA LEU A 140 0.97 -17.57 -4.54
C LEU A 140 0.78 -18.22 -5.92
N SER A 141 1.14 -17.52 -6.98
CA SER A 141 1.21 -18.02 -8.36
C SER A 141 2.24 -17.20 -9.15
N GLU A 142 2.43 -17.49 -10.44
CA GLU A 142 3.36 -16.72 -11.30
C GLU A 142 3.10 -15.21 -11.22
N ASN A 143 1.84 -14.81 -11.22
CA ASN A 143 1.41 -13.40 -11.30
C ASN A 143 0.70 -12.92 -10.03
N ARG A 144 0.86 -13.61 -8.89
CA ARG A 144 0.18 -13.25 -7.63
C ARG A 144 1.09 -13.42 -6.42
N VAL A 145 1.13 -12.40 -5.57
CA VAL A 145 1.88 -12.40 -4.30
C VAL A 145 1.00 -11.98 -3.13
N LEU A 146 1.27 -12.56 -1.97
CA LEU A 146 0.76 -12.13 -0.67
C LEU A 146 1.86 -11.38 0.06
N VAL A 147 1.53 -10.23 0.63
CA VAL A 147 2.38 -9.47 1.55
C VAL A 147 1.62 -9.26 2.85
N THR A 148 2.22 -9.61 3.97
CA THR A 148 1.69 -9.29 5.30
C THR A 148 2.74 -8.62 6.14
N THR A 149 2.34 -7.82 7.12
CA THR A 149 3.28 -7.43 8.18
C THR A 149 3.69 -8.66 8.98
N ASP A 150 4.99 -8.88 9.18
CA ASP A 150 5.57 -9.94 10.01
C ASP A 150 5.71 -9.45 11.46
N GLY A 151 4.57 -9.04 12.02
CA GLY A 151 4.49 -8.22 13.23
C GLY A 151 3.50 -7.07 13.05
N MET A 152 3.47 -6.14 14.00
CA MET A 152 2.71 -4.89 13.90
C MET A 152 3.67 -3.74 13.71
N ILE A 153 3.33 -2.82 12.80
CA ILE A 153 4.00 -1.52 12.72
C ILE A 153 3.44 -0.67 13.86
N MET A 154 4.30 -0.16 14.73
CA MET A 154 3.87 0.69 15.84
C MET A 154 3.98 2.15 15.42
N LEU A 155 2.90 2.71 14.86
CA LEU A 155 2.89 4.08 14.37
C LEU A 155 2.78 5.06 15.54
N ASP A 156 3.77 5.95 15.66
CA ASP A 156 3.69 7.10 16.55
C ASP A 156 2.76 8.17 15.95
N LEU A 157 1.71 8.52 16.69
CA LEU A 157 0.66 9.43 16.22
C LEU A 157 1.05 10.90 16.41
N GLU A 158 2.04 11.19 17.25
CA GLU A 158 2.61 12.52 17.39
C GLU A 158 3.55 12.82 16.22
N GLU A 159 4.45 11.89 15.89
CA GLU A 159 5.33 12.01 14.72
C GLU A 159 4.56 12.03 13.39
N ALA A 160 3.39 11.37 13.34
CA ALA A 160 2.47 11.43 12.22
C ALA A 160 1.64 12.73 12.15
N GLY A 161 1.80 13.66 13.09
CA GLY A 161 1.07 14.93 13.11
C GLY A 161 -0.42 14.81 13.44
N LEU A 162 -0.84 13.72 14.10
CA LEU A 162 -2.26 13.42 14.37
C LEU A 162 -2.71 13.80 15.79
N SER A 163 -1.78 14.22 16.66
CA SER A 163 -2.05 14.50 18.07
C SER A 163 -3.20 15.47 18.33
N GLU A 164 -3.29 16.57 17.58
CA GLU A 164 -4.35 17.56 17.75
C GLU A 164 -5.74 16.96 17.49
N GLY A 165 -5.89 16.27 16.36
CA GLY A 165 -7.16 15.64 16.01
C GLY A 165 -7.58 14.58 17.01
N ILE A 166 -6.63 13.80 17.52
CA ILE A 166 -6.89 12.79 18.55
C ILE A 166 -7.29 13.44 19.88
N ASN A 167 -6.71 14.59 20.26
CA ASN A 167 -7.15 15.36 21.44
C ASN A 167 -8.62 15.76 21.30
N THR A 168 -9.00 16.28 20.12
CA THR A 168 -10.39 16.64 19.85
C THR A 168 -11.33 15.43 19.96
N LEU A 169 -10.93 14.26 19.44
CA LEU A 169 -11.74 13.04 19.58
C LEU A 169 -11.90 12.62 21.05
N GLN A 170 -10.82 12.71 21.84
CA GLN A 170 -10.83 12.38 23.26
C GLN A 170 -11.82 13.27 24.02
N GLU A 171 -11.78 14.58 23.79
CA GLU A 171 -12.69 15.56 24.40
C GLU A 171 -14.15 15.34 23.98
N LEU A 172 -14.42 15.18 22.67
CA LEU A 172 -15.76 14.97 22.13
C LEU A 172 -16.42 13.66 22.58
N ALA A 173 -15.62 12.71 23.06
CA ALA A 173 -16.09 11.43 23.59
C ALA A 173 -16.00 11.36 25.12
N SER A 174 -15.57 12.43 25.80
CA SER A 174 -15.35 12.49 27.25
C SER A 174 -14.51 11.31 27.76
N LEU A 175 -13.42 10.99 27.06
CA LEU A 175 -12.52 9.89 27.40
C LEU A 175 -11.37 10.38 28.30
N ASP A 176 -10.95 9.53 29.22
CA ASP A 176 -9.82 9.82 30.11
C ASP A 176 -8.50 9.85 29.33
N SER A 177 -8.34 8.93 28.38
CA SER A 177 -7.15 8.82 27.54
C SER A 177 -7.42 8.19 26.18
N ILE A 178 -6.59 8.55 25.19
CA ILE A 178 -6.36 7.79 23.96
C ILE A 178 -4.83 7.64 23.78
N THR A 179 -4.36 6.40 23.67
CA THR A 179 -2.93 6.10 23.48
C THR A 179 -2.38 6.70 22.18
N ARG A 180 -1.15 7.23 22.22
CA ARG A 180 -0.49 7.93 21.10
C ARG A 180 0.36 7.05 20.19
N VAL A 181 0.16 5.74 20.29
CA VAL A 181 0.77 4.75 19.41
C VAL A 181 -0.34 3.85 18.88
N SER A 182 -0.37 3.64 17.57
CA SER A 182 -1.35 2.78 16.91
C SER A 182 -0.65 1.57 16.29
N PRO A 183 -1.00 0.34 16.68
CA PRO A 183 -0.53 -0.83 15.95
C PRO A 183 -1.23 -0.90 14.59
N VAL A 184 -0.45 -1.06 13.53
CA VAL A 184 -0.91 -1.19 12.15
C VAL A 184 -0.51 -2.55 11.60
N THR A 185 -1.42 -3.18 10.86
CA THR A 185 -1.21 -4.45 10.18
C THR A 185 -1.71 -4.36 8.75
N MET A 186 -1.09 -5.15 7.88
CA MET A 186 -1.43 -5.18 6.46
C MET A 186 -1.53 -6.63 6.00
N ARG A 187 -2.51 -6.89 5.13
CA ARG A 187 -2.60 -8.11 4.33
C ARG A 187 -2.93 -7.67 2.91
N LEU A 188 -1.95 -7.73 2.03
CA LEU A 188 -2.04 -7.19 0.69
C LEU A 188 -1.86 -8.32 -0.32
N ILE A 189 -2.71 -8.35 -1.33
CA ILE A 189 -2.55 -9.19 -2.51
C ILE A 189 -2.18 -8.27 -3.66
N PHE A 190 -1.11 -8.59 -4.35
CA PHE A 190 -0.76 -7.92 -5.60
C PHE A 190 -0.80 -8.92 -6.75
N ASP A 191 -1.29 -8.42 -7.88
CA ASP A 191 -1.36 -9.15 -9.15
C ASP A 191 -0.61 -8.40 -10.24
N THR A 192 0.10 -9.13 -11.10
CA THR A 192 0.55 -8.61 -12.40
C THR A 192 -0.41 -9.05 -13.49
N GLN A 193 -0.62 -8.19 -14.47
CA GLN A 193 -1.32 -8.61 -15.68
C GLN A 193 -0.34 -9.46 -16.52
N PRO A 194 -0.79 -10.62 -17.06
CA PRO A 194 -0.01 -11.40 -18.02
C PRO A 194 0.23 -10.67 -19.34
#